data_AF-A0A1G2W2B7-F1
#
_entry.id   AF-A0A1G2W2B7-F1
#
_cell.length_a   1.000
_cell.length_b   1.000
_cell.length_c   1.000
_cell.angle_alpha   90.00
_cell.angle_beta   90.00
_cell.angle_gamma   90.00
#
_symmetry.space_group_name_H-M   'P 1'
#
loop_
_entity.id
_entity.type
_entity.pdbx_description
1 polymer ?
#
loop_
_entity_poly.entity_id
_entity_poly.type
_entity_poly.pdbx_seq_one_letter_code
_entity_poly.pdbx_strand_id
1 'polypeptide(L)' 'MKCEFCGREIPADHVQKSCGLCAGGCRKVHCPYCGHENPATPAYLRRFAEKEKKNENGEDRNQ' A
#
# COMPACT_ATOMS: atom_id res chain seq x y z
N MET A 1 -1.39 -0.08 -1.51
CA MET A 1 -0.03 0.28 -1.96
C MET A 1 0.12 -0.14 -3.41
N LYS A 2 0.86 0.61 -4.24
CA LYS A 2 1.07 0.20 -5.64
C LYS A 2 2.11 -0.92 -5.73
N CYS A 3 1.83 -1.95 -6.55
CA CYS A 3 2.80 -2.99 -6.86
C CYS A 3 3.89 -2.43 -7.78
N GLU A 4 5.16 -2.60 -7.41
CA GLU A 4 6.30 -2.06 -8.17
C GLU A 4 6.53 -2.81 -9.48
N PHE A 5 6.04 -4.05 -9.58
CA PHE A 5 6.19 -4.88 -10.77
C PHE A 5 5.04 -4.67 -11.78
N CYS A 6 3.79 -4.89 -11.37
CA CYS A 6 2.64 -4.81 -12.30
C CYS A 6 1.91 -3.47 -12.28
N GLY A 7 2.31 -2.55 -11.40
CA GLY A 7 1.72 -1.21 -11.30
C GLY A 7 0.31 -1.13 -10.73
N ARG A 8 -0.33 -2.25 -10.37
CA ARG A 8 -1.70 -2.26 -9.83
C ARG A 8 -1.72 -1.87 -8.35
N GLU A 9 -2.82 -1.26 -7.92
CA GLU A 9 -3.05 -0.91 -6.52
C GLU A 9 -3.40 -2.17 -5.70
N ILE A 10 -2.54 -2.53 -4.75
CA ILE A 10 -2.76 -3.58 -3.77
C ILE A 10 -3.72 -3.04 -2.70
N PRO A 11 -4.89 -3.67 -2.49
CA PRO A 11 -5.89 -3.23 -1.52
C PRO A 11 -5.32 -3.14 -0.10
N ALA A 12 -5.75 -2.14 0.67
CA ALA A 12 -5.27 -1.95 2.03
C ALA A 12 -5.71 -3.09 2.98
N ASP A 13 -6.87 -3.66 2.71
CA ASP A 13 -7.51 -4.81 3.35
C ASP A 13 -7.02 -6.16 2.79
N HIS A 14 -6.06 -6.16 1.86
CA HIS A 14 -5.43 -7.39 1.42
C HIS A 14 -4.62 -8.02 2.57
N VAL A 15 -5.22 -9.00 3.22
CA VAL A 15 -4.60 -9.77 4.31
C VAL A 15 -3.87 -10.96 3.70
N GLN A 16 -2.53 -10.97 3.79
CA GLN A 16 -1.77 -12.19 3.51
C GLN A 16 -1.66 -13.02 4.80
N LYS A 17 -1.75 -14.35 4.66
CA LYS A 17 -1.41 -15.27 5.75
C LYS A 17 0.11 -15.36 5.89
N SER A 18 0.62 -15.24 7.12
CA SER A 18 2.04 -15.51 7.39
C SER A 18 2.29 -17.02 7.37
N CYS A 19 3.43 -17.44 6.82
CA CYS A 19 3.85 -18.86 6.85
C CYS A 19 4.56 -19.25 8.16
N GLY A 20 4.86 -18.28 9.04
CA GLY A 20 5.52 -18.52 10.34
C GLY A 20 7.03 -18.73 10.28
N LEU A 21 7.67 -18.70 9.09
CA LEU A 21 9.10 -18.97 8.94
C LEU A 21 10.03 -17.82 9.38
N CYS A 22 9.54 -16.58 9.41
CA CYS A 22 10.34 -15.41 9.76
C CYS A 22 10.16 -15.00 11.22
N ALA A 23 11.28 -14.79 11.93
CA ALA A 23 11.27 -14.19 13.26
C ALA A 23 10.70 -12.76 13.19
N GLY A 24 9.60 -12.51 13.92
CA GLY A 24 8.91 -11.22 13.95
C GLY A 24 7.88 -11.00 12.84
N GLY A 25 7.47 -12.04 12.11
CA GLY A 25 6.42 -11.97 11.09
C GLY A 25 6.92 -11.63 9.69
N CYS A 26 6.06 -11.85 8.68
CA CYS A 26 6.40 -11.59 7.28
C CYS A 26 6.45 -10.07 7.03
N ARG A 27 7.59 -9.60 6.51
CA ARG A 27 7.84 -8.17 6.20
C ARG A 27 7.63 -7.82 4.72
N LYS A 28 7.00 -8.72 3.98
CA LYS A 28 6.68 -8.55 2.55
C LYS A 28 5.18 -8.67 2.36
N VAL A 29 4.63 -8.19 1.25
CA VAL A 29 3.23 -8.37 0.83
C VAL A 29 3.23 -8.88 -0.60
N HIS A 30 2.57 -10.01 -0.85
CA HIS A 30 2.41 -10.52 -2.20
C HIS A 30 1.31 -9.75 -2.93
N CYS A 31 1.57 -9.38 -4.18
CA CYS A 31 0.55 -8.77 -5.03
C CYS A 31 -0.50 -9.82 -5.41
N PRO A 32 -1.81 -9.59 -5.14
CA PRO A 32 -2.86 -10.57 -5.47
C PRO A 32 -3.09 -10.73 -6.98
N TYR A 33 -2.56 -9.83 -7.80
CA TYR A 33 -2.76 -9.82 -9.25
C TYR A 33 -1.63 -10.51 -10.03
N CYS A 34 -0.39 -10.44 -9.54
CA CYS A 34 0.78 -10.98 -10.26
C CYS A 34 1.70 -11.84 -9.39
N GLY A 35 1.45 -11.95 -8.08
CA GLY A 35 2.25 -12.74 -7.15
C GLY A 35 3.57 -12.10 -6.71
N HIS A 36 3.97 -10.95 -7.28
CA HIS A 36 5.23 -10.30 -6.94
C HIS A 36 5.31 -9.92 -5.46
N GLU A 37 6.46 -10.15 -4.85
CA GLU A 37 6.76 -9.80 -3.45
C GLU A 37 7.13 -8.32 -3.35
N ASN A 38 6.26 -7.53 -2.72
CA ASN A 38 6.50 -6.11 -2.47
C ASN A 38 6.90 -5.92 -1.00
N PRO A 39 7.68 -4.88 -0.64
CA PRO A 39 7.98 -4.58 0.76
C PRO A 39 6.69 -4.23 1.52
N ALA A 40 6.52 -4.76 2.73
CA ALA A 40 5.36 -4.39 3.54
C ALA A 40 5.48 -2.93 3.96
N THR A 41 4.59 -2.07 3.44
CA THR A 41 4.51 -0.69 3.91
C THR A 41 3.92 -0.67 5.32
N PRO A 42 4.64 -0.15 6.32
CA PRO A 42 4.14 -0.12 7.69
C PRO A 42 2.90 0.78 7.81
N ALA A 43 1.96 0.36 8.66
CA ALA A 43 0.64 0.98 8.78
C ALA A 43 0.69 2.50 9.12
N TYR A 44 1.75 2.97 9.79
CA TYR A 44 1.91 4.39 10.09
C TYR A 44 2.18 5.25 8.85
N LEU A 45 2.81 4.70 7.80
CA LEU A 45 3.03 5.41 6.54
C LEU A 45 1.73 5.54 5.72
N ARG A 46 0.76 4.64 5.92
CA ARG A 46 -0.55 4.74 5.25
C ARG A 46 -1.30 6.02 5.62
N ARG A 47 -1.18 6.47 6.88
CA ARG A 47 -1.85 7.69 7.38
C ARG A 47 -1.34 8.99 6.74
N PHE A 48 -0.12 9.00 6.20
CA PHE A 48 0.42 10.17 5.50
C PHE A 48 -0.09 10.25 4.05
N ALA A 49 -0.19 9.11 3.37
CA ALA A 49 -0.72 9.05 2.00
C ALA A 49 -2.21 9.49 1.90
N GLU A 50 -2.99 9.33 2.97
CA GLU A 50 -4.39 9.76 3.02
C GLU A 50 -4.54 11.28 3.23
N LYS A 51 -3.54 11.95 3.83
CA LYS A 51 -3.58 13.39 4.05
C LYS A 51 -3.29 14.21 2.80
N GLU A 52 -2.48 13.69 1.88
CA GLU A 52 -2.12 14.42 0.65
C GLU A 52 -3.29 14.51 -0.33
N LYS A 53 -4.13 13.46 -0.43
CA LYS A 53 -5.34 13.48 -1.27
C LYS A 53 -6.44 14.44 -0.80
N LYS A 54 -6.36 14.96 0.43
CA LYS A 54 -7.37 15.88 0.97
C LYS A 54 -7.05 17.36 0.66
N ASN A 55 -5.84 17.66 0.20
CA ASN A 55 -5.43 19.03 -0.14
C ASN A 55 -5.60 19.36 -1.64
N GLU A 56 -5.99 18.39 -2.47
CA GLU A 56 -6.17 18.58 -3.92
C GLU A 56 -7.60 18.98 -4.32
N ASN A 57 -8.48 19.28 -3.35
CA ASN A 57 -9.84 19.81 -3.58
C ASN A 57 -9.98 21.26 -3.05
N GLY A 58 -8.96 22.09 -3.26
CA GLY A 58 -8.91 23.48 -2.81
C GLY A 58 -8.44 24.51 -3.83
N GLU A 59 -8.15 24.13 -5.07
CA GLU A 59 -7.71 25.05 -6.13
C GLU A 59 -8.39 24.71 -7.46
N ASP A 60 -9.59 25.27 -7.66
CA ASP A 60 -9.94 26.00 -8.88
C ASP A 60 -11.30 26.70 -8.73
N ARG A 61 -11.26 28.02 -8.62
CA ARG A 61 -12.10 28.90 -9.45
C ARG A 61 -11.64 30.36 -9.32
N ASN A 62 -10.94 30.79 -10.36
CA ASN A 62 -10.72 32.17 -10.75
C ASN A 62 -12.06 32.82 -11.15
N GLN A 63 -12.44 33.94 -10.51
CA GLN A 63 -13.02 35.14 -11.17
C GLN A 63 -13.04 36.33 -10.20
#